data_AF-A0A7X7R4L2-F1
#
_entry.id   AF-A0A7X7R4L2-F1
#
_cell.length_a   1.000
_cell.length_b   1.000
_cell.length_c   1.000
_cell.angle_alpha   90.00
_cell.angle_beta   90.00
_cell.angle_gamma   90.00
#
_symmetry.space_group_name_H-M   'P 1'
#
loop_
_entity.id
_entity.type
_entity.pdbx_description
1 polymer ?
#
loop_
_entity_poly.entity_id
_entity_poly.type
_entity_poly.pdbx_seq_one_letter_code
_entity_poly.pdbx_strand_id
1 'polypeptide(L)'
;TAERIKINYYTKAAYEQASSFPCPRNASDVYNLGISMQYCVRAKYLEIAALLNDNTYMTEEAGRQLTVKAEIEKMAAFNLNEQLGKFYALGGPIMEDPVTMEAAQQTQPFFSRITNRFLETLNEAASQVLTKRIKPQEIPAVVGEQMTSAYMAMGRMFAEPEMKNAFTELMEVVPS
;
A
#
# COMPACT_ATOMS: atom_id res chain seq x y z
N THR A 1 -4.26 -21.96 -28.74
CA THR A 1 -3.32 -22.61 -27.80
C THR A 1 -3.39 -21.82 -26.52
N ALA A 2 -3.93 -22.40 -25.44
CA ALA A 2 -4.02 -21.71 -24.17
C ALA A 2 -2.61 -21.56 -23.60
N GLU A 3 -1.99 -20.39 -23.79
CA GLU A 3 -0.81 -20.02 -23.02
C GLU A 3 -1.20 -20.15 -21.54
N ARG A 4 -0.59 -21.11 -20.85
CA ARG A 4 -0.67 -21.20 -19.40
C ARG A 4 -0.23 -19.85 -18.88
N ILE A 5 -1.15 -19.07 -18.33
CA ILE A 5 -0.82 -17.88 -17.54
C ILE A 5 0.13 -18.38 -16.46
N LYS A 6 1.42 -18.12 -16.64
CA LYS A 6 2.46 -18.50 -15.70
C LYS A 6 2.22 -17.66 -14.46
N ILE A 7 1.70 -18.28 -13.40
CA ILE A 7 1.43 -17.59 -12.14
C ILE A 7 2.73 -16.90 -11.70
N ASN A 8 2.69 -15.56 -11.59
CA ASN A 8 3.81 -14.82 -11.03
C ASN A 8 3.78 -15.00 -9.51
N TYR A 9 4.62 -15.92 -9.01
CA TYR A 9 4.69 -16.25 -7.60
C TYR A 9 5.11 -15.06 -6.72
N TYR A 10 5.89 -14.11 -7.26
CA TYR A 10 6.27 -12.90 -6.51
C TYR A 10 5.06 -11.98 -6.31
N THR A 11 4.28 -11.74 -7.36
CA THR A 11 3.04 -10.96 -7.24
C THR A 11 2.05 -11.66 -6.32
N LYS A 12 1.90 -12.97 -6.46
CA LYS A 12 1.00 -13.75 -5.61
C LYS A 12 1.37 -13.62 -4.13
N ALA A 13 2.66 -13.77 -3.79
CA ALA A 13 3.13 -13.63 -2.41
C ALA A 13 2.92 -12.20 -1.88
N ALA A 14 3.16 -11.18 -2.70
CA ALA A 14 2.89 -9.78 -2.33
C ALA A 14 1.40 -9.55 -2.01
N TYR A 15 0.52 -10.10 -2.84
CA TYR A 15 -0.93 -9.98 -2.66
C TYR A 15 -1.42 -10.73 -1.44
N GLU A 16 -0.91 -11.95 -1.21
CA GLU A 16 -1.22 -12.73 0.00
C GLU A 16 -0.80 -11.97 1.26
N GLN A 17 0.39 -11.39 1.26
CA GLN A 17 0.88 -10.55 2.36
C GLN A 17 -0.01 -9.31 2.60
N ALA A 18 -0.41 -8.59 1.54
CA ALA A 18 -1.26 -7.42 1.69
C ALA A 18 -2.68 -7.79 2.13
N SER A 19 -3.28 -8.84 1.57
CA SER A 19 -4.63 -9.30 1.91
C SER A 19 -4.77 -9.82 3.34
N SER A 20 -3.66 -10.35 3.91
CA SER A 20 -3.59 -10.86 5.28
C SER A 20 -3.14 -9.80 6.30
N PHE A 21 -2.92 -8.57 5.87
CA PHE A 21 -2.47 -7.50 6.75
C PHE A 21 -3.55 -7.22 7.82
N PRO A 22 -3.18 -7.19 9.12
CA PRO A 22 -4.12 -6.87 10.18
C PRO A 22 -4.53 -5.40 10.11
N CYS A 23 -5.74 -5.09 10.57
CA CYS A 23 -6.22 -3.72 10.68
C CYS A 23 -5.23 -2.90 11.54
N PRO A 24 -4.70 -1.78 11.03
CA PRO A 24 -3.73 -0.96 11.74
C PRO A 24 -4.23 -0.49 13.10
N ARG A 25 -3.35 -0.49 14.10
CA ARG A 25 -3.70 -0.03 15.46
C ARG A 25 -3.01 1.26 15.90
N ASN A 26 -1.94 1.61 15.21
CA ASN A 26 -1.14 2.82 15.43
C ASN A 26 -0.61 3.34 14.08
N ALA A 27 0.01 4.52 14.06
CA ALA A 27 0.58 5.10 12.83
C ALA A 27 1.66 4.21 12.19
N SER A 28 2.47 3.52 12.99
CA SER A 28 3.51 2.62 12.48
C SER A 28 2.93 1.47 11.65
N ASP A 29 1.81 0.89 12.09
CA ASP A 29 1.08 -0.12 11.32
C ASP A 29 0.54 0.45 9.99
N VAL A 30 0.10 1.71 9.98
CA VAL A 30 -0.34 2.41 8.76
C VAL A 30 0.82 2.55 7.77
N TYR A 31 1.99 3.00 8.20
CA TYR A 31 3.15 3.09 7.31
C TYR A 31 3.60 1.71 6.79
N ASN A 32 3.55 0.67 7.65
CA ASN A 32 3.85 -0.70 7.24
C ASN A 32 2.87 -1.23 6.18
N LEU A 33 1.58 -0.90 6.30
CA LEU A 33 0.60 -1.15 5.26
C LEU A 33 0.96 -0.41 3.97
N GLY A 34 1.34 0.87 4.06
CA GLY A 34 1.82 1.66 2.93
C GLY A 34 2.94 0.97 2.16
N ILE A 35 3.98 0.51 2.88
CA ILE A 35 5.10 -0.26 2.33
C ILE A 35 4.62 -1.54 1.62
N SER A 36 3.71 -2.28 2.25
CA SER A 36 3.13 -3.52 1.69
C SER A 36 2.37 -3.26 0.38
N MET A 37 1.60 -2.16 0.32
CA MET A 37 0.88 -1.76 -0.89
C MET A 37 1.83 -1.35 -2.02
N GLN A 38 2.90 -0.58 -1.73
CA GLN A 38 3.92 -0.26 -2.73
C GLN A 38 4.63 -1.49 -3.27
N TYR A 39 4.86 -2.50 -2.42
CA TYR A 39 5.42 -3.77 -2.84
C TYR A 39 4.50 -4.51 -3.82
N CYS A 40 3.19 -4.49 -3.60
CA CYS A 40 2.20 -5.06 -4.52
C CYS A 40 2.19 -4.37 -5.88
N VAL A 41 2.19 -3.03 -5.90
CA VAL A 41 2.24 -2.24 -7.14
C VAL A 41 3.51 -2.56 -7.91
N ARG A 42 4.66 -2.54 -7.24
CA ARG A 42 5.95 -2.89 -7.84
C ARG A 42 5.93 -4.28 -8.47
N ALA A 43 5.46 -5.28 -7.72
CA ALA A 43 5.39 -6.66 -8.22
C ALA A 43 4.49 -6.75 -9.46
N LYS A 44 3.37 -6.02 -9.46
CA LYS A 44 2.46 -5.98 -10.61
C LYS A 44 3.08 -5.28 -11.82
N TYR A 45 3.80 -4.17 -11.65
CA TYR A 45 4.49 -3.50 -12.75
C TYR A 45 5.57 -4.39 -13.38
N LEU A 46 6.34 -5.13 -12.57
CA LEU A 46 7.30 -6.10 -13.08
C LEU A 46 6.62 -7.27 -13.81
N GLU A 47 5.45 -7.70 -13.35
CA GLU A 47 4.65 -8.71 -14.06
C GLU A 47 4.17 -8.22 -15.42
N ILE A 48 3.68 -6.97 -15.51
CA ILE A 48 3.29 -6.36 -16.78
C ILE A 48 4.51 -6.22 -17.69
N ALA A 49 5.63 -5.73 -17.17
CA ALA A 49 6.89 -5.57 -17.90
C ALA A 49 7.34 -6.88 -18.56
N ALA A 50 7.22 -8.00 -17.84
CA ALA A 50 7.58 -9.33 -18.33
C ALA A 50 6.69 -9.84 -19.49
N LEU A 51 5.51 -9.24 -19.68
CA LEU A 51 4.52 -9.60 -20.70
C LEU A 51 4.45 -8.61 -21.87
N LEU A 52 5.10 -7.46 -21.76
CA LEU A 52 5.19 -6.47 -22.84
C LEU A 52 6.43 -6.71 -23.71
N ASN A 53 6.33 -6.35 -24.99
CA ASN A 53 7.47 -6.39 -25.92
C ASN A 53 8.55 -5.35 -25.56
N ASP A 54 8.12 -4.17 -25.08
CA ASP A 54 8.99 -3.16 -24.50
C ASP A 54 8.67 -3.05 -23.00
N ASN A 55 9.64 -3.42 -22.18
CA ASN A 55 9.51 -3.53 -20.74
C ASN A 55 10.15 -2.35 -19.99
N THR A 56 10.81 -1.43 -20.72
CA THR A 56 11.66 -0.37 -20.15
C THR A 56 10.85 0.51 -19.21
N TYR A 57 9.75 1.07 -19.71
CA TYR A 57 8.91 1.99 -18.97
C TYR A 57 8.31 1.35 -17.70
N MET A 58 7.77 0.13 -17.79
CA MET A 58 7.21 -0.56 -16.62
C MET A 58 8.28 -0.96 -15.59
N THR A 59 9.51 -1.24 -16.03
CA THR A 59 10.63 -1.53 -15.14
C THR A 59 11.08 -0.26 -14.39
N GLU A 60 11.11 0.88 -15.07
CA GLU A 60 11.39 2.18 -14.45
C GLU A 60 10.32 2.56 -13.42
N GLU A 61 9.03 2.40 -13.76
CA GLU A 61 7.93 2.66 -12.82
C GLU A 61 8.00 1.75 -11.58
N ALA A 62 8.36 0.46 -11.77
CA ALA A 62 8.62 -0.45 -10.66
C ALA A 62 9.80 0.00 -9.78
N GLY A 63 10.81 0.64 -10.38
CA GLY A 63 11.91 1.29 -9.66
C GLY A 63 11.44 2.50 -8.84
N ARG A 64 10.54 3.33 -9.38
CA ARG A 64 9.98 4.49 -8.64
C ARG A 64 9.23 4.06 -7.39
N GLN A 65 8.52 2.92 -7.42
CA GLN A 65 7.86 2.39 -6.22
C GLN A 65 8.84 2.07 -5.07
N LEU A 66 10.11 1.76 -5.37
CA LEU A 66 11.14 1.60 -4.32
C LEU A 66 11.52 2.94 -3.68
N THR A 67 11.48 4.02 -4.45
CA THR A 67 11.76 5.38 -3.94
C THR A 67 10.64 5.82 -3.00
N VAL A 68 9.38 5.64 -3.42
CA VAL A 68 8.20 5.90 -2.58
C VAL A 68 8.24 5.06 -1.29
N LYS A 69 8.55 3.77 -1.41
CA LYS A 69 8.75 2.90 -0.23
C LYS A 69 9.80 3.50 0.73
N ALA A 70 10.94 3.95 0.22
CA ALA A 70 11.99 4.52 1.05
C ALA A 70 11.57 5.84 1.72
N GLU A 71 10.68 6.61 1.09
CA GLU A 71 10.07 7.80 1.72
C GLU A 71 9.14 7.40 2.86
N ILE A 72 8.27 6.40 2.67
CA ILE A 72 7.41 5.87 3.74
C ILE A 72 8.24 5.33 4.90
N GLU A 73 9.36 4.65 4.63
CA GLU A 73 10.27 4.18 5.68
C GLU A 73 10.89 5.33 6.49
N LYS A 74 11.20 6.47 5.86
CA LYS A 74 11.66 7.67 6.58
C LYS A 74 10.56 8.25 7.47
N MET A 75 9.31 8.26 7.00
CA MET A 75 8.16 8.74 7.78
C MET A 75 7.91 7.84 8.99
N ALA A 76 7.96 6.52 8.80
CA ALA A 76 7.86 5.55 9.90
C ALA A 76 8.97 5.74 10.94
N ALA A 77 10.22 5.96 10.48
CA ALA A 77 11.35 6.22 11.37
C ALA A 77 11.21 7.55 12.13
N PHE A 78 10.69 8.59 11.46
CA PHE A 78 10.39 9.87 12.10
C PHE A 78 9.33 9.73 13.19
N ASN A 79 8.20 9.08 12.89
CA ASN A 79 7.14 8.81 13.86
C ASN A 79 7.66 8.04 15.09
N LEU A 80 8.49 7.02 14.86
CA LEU A 80 9.13 6.26 15.95
C LEU A 80 9.98 7.17 16.86
N ASN A 81 10.77 8.07 16.26
CA ASN A 81 11.59 9.01 17.03
C ASN A 81 10.73 9.97 17.86
N GLU A 82 9.61 10.45 17.33
CA GLU A 82 8.67 11.28 18.10
C GLU A 82 8.04 10.50 19.27
N GLN A 83 7.65 9.25 19.05
CA GLN A 83 7.10 8.38 20.10
C GLN A 83 8.14 8.10 21.19
N LEU A 84 9.40 7.84 20.82
CA LEU A 84 10.51 7.68 21.79
C LEU A 84 10.77 8.96 22.58
N GLY A 85 10.74 10.12 21.92
CA GLY A 85 10.86 11.41 22.58
C GLY A 85 9.78 11.63 23.66
N LYS A 86 8.51 11.33 23.31
CA LYS A 86 7.38 11.38 24.26
C LYS A 86 7.56 10.39 25.42
N PHE A 87 7.97 9.16 25.11
CA PHE A 87 8.22 8.13 26.11
C PHE A 87 9.24 8.60 27.16
N TYR A 88 10.41 9.09 26.73
CA TYR A 88 11.44 9.57 27.66
C TYR A 88 11.02 10.84 28.41
N ALA A 89 10.30 11.76 27.77
CA ALA A 89 9.83 12.99 28.41
C ALA A 89 8.81 12.72 29.54
N LEU A 90 8.05 11.64 29.45
CA LEU A 90 7.03 11.24 30.44
C LEU A 90 7.54 10.24 31.48
N GLY A 91 8.85 9.93 31.50
CA GLY A 91 9.44 9.00 32.46
C GLY A 91 9.25 7.52 32.10
N GLY A 92 9.03 7.22 30.81
CA GLY A 92 8.93 5.88 30.27
C GLY A 92 7.62 5.13 30.55
N PRO A 93 6.43 5.77 30.43
CA PRO A 93 5.17 5.06 30.59
C PRO A 93 4.93 4.08 29.44
N ILE A 94 4.13 3.04 29.68
CA ILE A 94 3.64 2.18 28.59
C ILE A 94 2.79 3.04 27.66
N MET A 95 3.18 3.10 26.38
CA MET A 95 2.39 3.74 25.33
C MET A 95 1.42 2.71 24.77
N GLU A 96 0.13 2.86 25.07
CA GLU A 96 -0.91 2.01 24.49
C GLU A 96 -1.20 2.41 23.04
N ASP A 97 -1.58 1.42 22.23
CA ASP A 97 -2.00 1.69 20.84
C ASP A 97 -3.26 2.58 20.83
N PRO A 98 -3.34 3.59 19.94
CA PRO A 98 -4.53 4.42 19.78
C PRO A 98 -5.82 3.63 19.55
N VAL A 99 -5.72 2.49 18.86
CA VAL A 99 -6.83 1.59 18.59
C VAL A 99 -6.65 0.30 19.39
N THR A 100 -7.67 -0.01 20.19
CA THR A 100 -7.71 -1.26 20.97
C THR A 100 -7.78 -2.48 20.03
N MET A 101 -7.33 -3.63 20.52
CA MET A 101 -7.40 -4.88 19.75
C MET A 101 -8.85 -5.22 19.36
N GLU A 102 -9.81 -4.99 20.24
CA GLU A 102 -11.24 -5.26 20.02
C GLU A 102 -11.81 -4.36 18.91
N ALA A 103 -11.50 -3.06 18.95
CA ALA A 103 -11.92 -2.12 17.91
C ALA A 103 -11.30 -2.48 16.55
N ALA A 104 -10.02 -2.86 16.53
CA ALA A 104 -9.34 -3.31 15.32
C ALA A 104 -9.99 -4.57 14.72
N GLN A 105 -10.37 -5.55 15.56
CA GLN A 105 -11.06 -6.77 15.13
C GLN A 105 -12.45 -6.48 14.55
N GLN A 106 -13.21 -5.57 15.14
CA GLN A 106 -14.52 -5.14 14.60
C GLN A 106 -14.38 -4.45 13.25
N THR A 107 -13.28 -3.72 13.07
CA THR A 107 -12.98 -2.92 11.87
C THR A 107 -12.36 -3.75 10.74
N GLN A 108 -11.72 -4.88 11.08
CA GLN A 108 -10.98 -5.75 10.16
C GLN A 108 -11.75 -6.13 8.88
N PRO A 109 -13.04 -6.53 8.90
CA PRO A 109 -13.73 -6.93 7.67
C PRO A 109 -13.83 -5.81 6.64
N PHE A 110 -14.04 -4.57 7.09
CA PHE A 110 -14.10 -3.39 6.22
C PHE A 110 -12.72 -3.07 5.66
N PHE A 111 -11.69 -3.17 6.50
CA PHE A 111 -10.31 -2.93 6.12
C PHE A 111 -9.87 -3.92 5.03
N SER A 112 -10.07 -5.21 5.29
CA SER A 112 -9.76 -6.29 4.33
C SER A 112 -10.53 -6.12 3.02
N ARG A 113 -11.79 -5.65 3.06
CA ARG A 113 -12.56 -5.38 1.83
C ARG A 113 -11.93 -4.28 0.98
N ILE A 114 -11.48 -3.18 1.59
CA ILE A 114 -10.82 -2.08 0.85
C ILE A 114 -9.49 -2.55 0.28
N THR A 115 -8.67 -3.25 1.07
CA THR A 115 -7.39 -3.80 0.62
C THR A 115 -7.58 -4.77 -0.55
N ASN A 116 -8.51 -5.71 -0.44
CA ASN A 116 -8.80 -6.67 -1.51
C ASN A 116 -9.32 -5.96 -2.77
N ARG A 117 -10.17 -4.94 -2.61
CA ARG A 117 -10.66 -4.17 -3.75
C ARG A 117 -9.53 -3.45 -4.48
N PHE A 118 -8.56 -2.89 -3.74
CA PHE A 118 -7.37 -2.29 -4.34
C PHE A 118 -6.53 -3.33 -5.11
N LEU A 119 -6.32 -4.53 -4.55
CA LEU A 119 -5.60 -5.61 -5.24
C LEU A 119 -6.32 -6.07 -6.51
N GLU A 120 -7.65 -6.12 -6.49
CA GLU A 120 -8.47 -6.38 -7.68
C GLU A 120 -8.30 -5.28 -8.74
N THR A 121 -8.35 -4.00 -8.36
CA THR A 121 -8.18 -2.90 -9.33
C THR A 121 -6.79 -2.88 -9.95
N LEU A 122 -5.74 -3.30 -9.23
CA LEU A 122 -4.42 -3.52 -9.81
C LEU A 122 -4.43 -4.60 -10.91
N ASN A 123 -5.17 -5.70 -10.70
CA ASN A 123 -5.33 -6.74 -11.73
C ASN A 123 -6.15 -6.23 -12.92
N GLU A 124 -7.20 -5.46 -12.67
CA GLU A 124 -8.01 -4.82 -13.72
C GLU A 124 -7.15 -3.86 -14.57
N ALA A 125 -6.37 -2.99 -13.94
CA ALA A 125 -5.47 -2.05 -14.61
C ALA A 125 -4.39 -2.77 -15.45
N ALA A 126 -3.79 -3.82 -14.90
CA ALA A 126 -2.84 -4.66 -15.64
C ALA A 126 -3.49 -5.30 -16.87
N SER A 127 -4.70 -5.85 -16.74
CA SER A 127 -5.46 -6.42 -17.85
C SER A 127 -5.74 -5.38 -18.95
N GLN A 128 -6.08 -4.15 -18.57
CA GLN A 128 -6.31 -3.06 -19.54
C GLN A 128 -5.04 -2.70 -20.33
N VAL A 129 -3.86 -2.67 -19.70
CA VAL A 129 -2.58 -2.46 -20.41
C VAL A 129 -2.27 -3.62 -21.35
N LEU A 130 -2.38 -4.86 -20.87
CA LEU A 130 -2.05 -6.06 -21.66
C LEU A 130 -3.00 -6.26 -22.85
N THR A 131 -4.26 -5.85 -22.71
CA THR A 131 -5.26 -5.86 -23.79
C THR A 131 -5.24 -4.60 -24.65
N LYS A 132 -4.26 -3.70 -24.43
CA LYS A 132 -4.06 -2.44 -25.17
C LYS A 132 -5.26 -1.48 -25.11
N ARG A 133 -6.09 -1.59 -24.07
CA ARG A 133 -7.18 -0.63 -23.80
C ARG A 133 -6.64 0.70 -23.29
N ILE A 134 -5.55 0.65 -22.54
CA ILE A 134 -4.77 1.82 -22.12
C ILE A 134 -3.30 1.58 -22.46
N LYS A 135 -2.52 2.65 -22.59
CA LYS A 135 -1.08 2.57 -22.76
C LYS A 135 -0.40 2.28 -21.43
N PRO A 136 0.80 1.65 -21.42
CA PRO A 136 1.58 1.48 -20.20
C PRO A 136 1.77 2.80 -19.44
N GLN A 137 1.94 3.93 -20.13
CA GLN A 137 2.13 5.26 -19.54
C GLN A 137 0.93 5.78 -18.75
N GLU A 138 -0.25 5.19 -18.91
CA GLU A 138 -1.47 5.60 -18.22
C GLU A 138 -1.69 4.82 -16.90
N ILE A 139 -1.00 3.68 -16.71
CA ILE A 139 -1.21 2.84 -15.52
C ILE A 139 -0.80 3.52 -14.20
N PRO A 140 0.27 4.35 -14.11
CA PRO A 140 0.66 4.94 -12.83
C PRO A 140 -0.40 5.89 -12.29
N ALA A 141 -0.97 6.73 -13.15
CA ALA A 141 -2.05 7.64 -12.77
C ALA A 141 -3.29 6.88 -12.26
N VAL A 142 -3.71 5.81 -12.96
CA VAL A 142 -4.84 4.97 -12.54
C VAL A 142 -4.55 4.34 -11.17
N VAL A 143 -3.36 3.75 -10.99
CA VAL A 143 -2.99 3.11 -9.72
C VAL A 143 -2.87 4.12 -8.59
N GLY A 144 -2.30 5.30 -8.85
CA GLY A 144 -2.18 6.38 -7.87
C GLY A 144 -3.54 6.86 -7.39
N GLU A 145 -4.51 7.06 -8.29
CA GLU A 145 -5.88 7.42 -7.93
C GLU A 145 -6.55 6.33 -7.07
N GLN A 146 -6.40 5.05 -7.43
CA GLN A 146 -6.96 3.94 -6.66
C GLN A 146 -6.32 3.81 -5.28
N MET A 147 -5.01 4.04 -5.18
CA MET A 147 -4.27 3.99 -3.94
C MET A 147 -4.68 5.13 -3.00
N THR A 148 -4.74 6.36 -3.51
CA THR A 148 -5.24 7.53 -2.77
C THR A 148 -6.68 7.29 -2.29
N SER A 149 -7.54 6.74 -3.15
CA SER A 149 -8.91 6.39 -2.78
C SER A 149 -8.99 5.33 -1.69
N ALA A 150 -8.11 4.32 -1.74
CA ALA A 150 -8.01 3.28 -0.72
C ALA A 150 -7.54 3.86 0.63
N TYR A 151 -6.47 4.65 0.65
CA TYR A 151 -5.98 5.31 1.87
C TYR A 151 -7.02 6.25 2.47
N MET A 152 -7.70 7.04 1.65
CA MET A 152 -8.78 7.90 2.11
C MET A 152 -9.93 7.09 2.73
N ALA A 153 -10.31 5.98 2.10
CA ALA A 153 -11.36 5.11 2.62
C ALA A 153 -10.96 4.44 3.95
N MET A 154 -9.72 3.95 4.05
CA MET A 154 -9.19 3.35 5.27
C MET A 154 -9.06 4.39 6.40
N GLY A 155 -8.53 5.58 6.12
CA GLY A 155 -8.40 6.65 7.12
C GLY A 155 -9.73 7.10 7.72
N ARG A 156 -10.82 7.06 6.95
CA ARG A 156 -12.19 7.36 7.43
C ARG A 156 -12.75 6.33 8.42
N MET A 157 -12.14 5.16 8.53
CA MET A 157 -12.60 4.10 9.44
C MET A 157 -12.17 4.34 10.89
N PHE A 158 -11.15 5.17 11.10
CA PHE A 158 -10.58 5.48 12.41
C PHE A 158 -11.14 6.81 12.92
N ALA A 159 -11.27 6.95 14.24
CA ALA A 159 -11.63 8.23 14.86
C ALA A 159 -10.38 9.04 15.22
N GLU A 160 -9.31 8.32 15.54
CA GLU A 160 -8.05 8.76 16.12
C GLU A 160 -7.29 9.66 15.13
N PRO A 161 -6.95 10.90 15.52
CA PRO A 161 -6.23 11.82 14.64
C PRO A 161 -4.88 11.29 14.15
N GLU A 162 -4.14 10.58 14.99
CA GLU A 162 -2.87 9.96 14.63
C GLU A 162 -3.01 9.00 13.44
N MET A 163 -4.05 8.15 13.46
CA MET A 163 -4.32 7.21 12.37
C MET A 163 -4.69 7.96 11.08
N LYS A 164 -5.57 8.95 11.18
CA LYS A 164 -5.99 9.77 10.02
C LYS A 164 -4.83 10.50 9.38
N ASN A 165 -3.97 11.10 10.20
CA ASN A 165 -2.80 11.83 9.73
C ASN A 165 -1.83 10.90 9.02
N ALA A 166 -1.56 9.71 9.56
CA ALA A 166 -0.70 8.72 8.91
C ALA A 166 -1.25 8.30 7.53
N PHE A 167 -2.57 8.13 7.37
CA PHE A 167 -3.17 7.86 6.05
C PHE A 167 -3.09 9.07 5.10
N THR A 168 -3.26 10.29 5.62
CA THR A 168 -3.09 11.52 4.82
C THR A 168 -1.67 11.66 4.30
N GLU A 169 -0.70 11.47 5.18
CA GLU A 169 0.72 11.44 4.88
C GLU A 169 1.08 10.40 3.81
N LEU A 170 0.49 9.19 3.88
CA LEU A 170 0.66 8.20 2.82
C LEU A 170 0.12 8.67 1.46
N MET A 171 -0.97 9.43 1.42
CA MET A 171 -1.51 9.98 0.17
C MET A 171 -0.58 11.03 -0.46
N GLU A 172 0.17 11.77 0.35
CA GLU A 172 1.09 12.82 -0.13
C GLU A 172 2.30 12.26 -0.89
N VAL A 173 2.68 11.00 -0.61
CA VAL A 173 3.80 10.31 -1.26
C VAL A 173 3.37 9.39 -2.40
N VAL A 174 2.06 9.25 -2.67
CA VAL A 174 1.58 8.49 -3.84
C VAL A 174 2.00 9.22 -5.11
N PRO A 175 2.72 8.56 -6.06
CA PRO A 175 3.07 9.17 -7.33
C PRO A 175 1.82 9.59 -8.11
N SER A 176 1.84 10.81 -8.64
CA SER A 176 0.82 11.34 -9.56
C SER A 176 1.08 10.93 -11.00
#